data_AF-A0A1F6HTL4-F1
#
_entry.id   AF-A0A1F6HTL4-F1
#
_cell.length_a   1.000
_cell.length_b   1.000
_cell.length_c   1.000
_cell.angle_alpha   90.00
_cell.angle_beta   90.00
_cell.angle_gamma   90.00
#
_symmetry.space_group_name_H-M   'P 1'
#
loop_
_entity.id
_entity.type
_entity.pdbx_description
1 polymer ?
#
loop_
_entity_poly.entity_id
_entity_poly.type
_entity_poly.pdbx_seq_one_letter_code
_entity_poly.pdbx_strand_id
1 'polypeptide(L)' 'MAILDLSKIIKKYTNKWVALTSDNKKLVASGNSLNAVLISARKRGIENPSVFKVPNVDNLLVG' A
#
# COMPACT_ATOMS: atom_id res chain seq x y z
N MET A 1 -8.00 15.44 12.32
CA MET A 1 -7.00 14.44 11.91
C MET A 1 -7.72 13.39 11.07
N ALA A 2 -7.36 13.19 9.80
CA ALA A 2 -8.03 12.19 8.97
C ALA A 2 -7.41 10.80 9.23
N ILE A 3 -8.25 9.85 9.62
CA ILE A 3 -7.84 8.46 9.87
C ILE A 3 -7.91 7.71 8.54
N LEU A 4 -6.82 7.02 8.17
CA LEU A 4 -6.79 6.19 6.98
C LEU A 4 -7.45 4.83 7.27
N ASP A 5 -8.55 4.56 6.58
CA ASP A 5 -9.24 3.27 6.65
C ASP A 5 -8.49 2.23 5.79
N LEU A 6 -7.69 1.40 6.46
CA LEU A 6 -6.93 0.32 5.82
C LEU A 6 -7.83 -0.78 5.26
N SER A 7 -9.02 -1.02 5.82
CA SER A 7 -9.94 -2.04 5.32
C SER A 7 -10.39 -1.74 3.90
N LYS A 8 -10.60 -0.44 3.57
CA LYS A 8 -10.89 -0.01 2.19
C LYS A 8 -9.72 -0.22 1.24
N ILE A 9 -8.50 -0.01 1.72
CA ILE A 9 -7.28 -0.25 0.92
C ILE A 9 -7.11 -1.74 0.65
N ILE A 10 -7.26 -2.59 1.67
CA ILE A 10 -7.11 -4.03 1.54
C ILE A 10 -8.12 -4.59 0.53
N LYS A 11 -9.39 -4.18 0.60
CA LYS A 11 -10.43 -4.61 -0.36
C LYS A 11 -10.16 -4.15 -1.81
N LYS A 12 -9.61 -2.95 -2.00
CA LYS A 12 -9.42 -2.36 -3.34
C LYS A 12 -8.11 -2.79 -4.02
N TYR A 13 -7.08 -3.08 -3.23
CA TYR A 13 -5.73 -3.32 -3.73
C TYR A 13 -5.26 -4.76 -3.45
N THR A 14 -6.18 -5.72 -3.36
CA THR A 14 -5.88 -7.16 -3.21
C THR A 14 -4.78 -7.60 -4.19
N ASN A 15 -3.81 -8.36 -3.67
CA ASN A 15 -2.61 -8.83 -4.39
C ASN A 15 -1.69 -7.74 -4.96
N LYS A 16 -1.84 -6.48 -4.53
CA LYS A 16 -0.96 -5.38 -4.94
C LYS A 16 -0.06 -4.93 -3.80
N TRP A 17 1.08 -4.36 -4.19
CA TRP A 17 1.90 -3.52 -3.33
C TRP A 17 1.27 -2.15 -3.19
N VAL A 18 1.33 -1.61 -1.99
CA VAL A 18 0.75 -0.32 -1.62
C VAL A 18 1.82 0.48 -0.87
N ALA A 19 2.06 1.72 -1.30
CA ALA A 19 2.89 2.71 -0.60
C ALA A 19 2.01 3.78 0.03
N LEU A 20 2.21 3.97 1.33
CA LEU A 20 1.66 5.07 2.11
C LEU A 20 2.74 6.14 2.34
N THR A 21 2.29 7.33 2.75
CA THR A 21 3.17 8.33 3.35
C THR A 21 3.86 7.79 4.60
N SER A 22 4.99 8.37 4.99
CA SER A 22 5.74 7.92 6.17
C SER A 22 4.93 8.02 7.48
N ASP A 23 3.91 8.89 7.51
CA ASP A 23 2.97 9.01 8.63
C ASP A 23 1.75 8.08 8.52
N ASN A 24 1.71 7.19 7.51
CA ASN A 24 0.65 6.23 7.23
C ASN A 24 -0.75 6.84 7.01
N LYS A 25 -0.86 8.15 6.74
CA LYS A 25 -2.16 8.82 6.60
C LYS A 25 -2.71 8.84 5.18
N LYS A 26 -1.87 8.66 4.15
CA LYS A 26 -2.28 8.77 2.75
C LYS A 26 -1.68 7.68 1.89
N LEU A 27 -2.47 7.17 0.96
CA LEU A 27 -2.01 6.30 -0.11
C LEU A 27 -1.30 7.13 -1.19
N VAL A 28 -0.05 6.77 -1.48
CA VAL A 28 0.80 7.49 -2.44
C VAL A 28 0.91 6.73 -3.75
N ALA A 29 1.07 5.39 -3.71
CA ALA A 29 1.17 4.58 -4.91
C ALA A 29 0.69 3.14 -4.68
N SER A 30 0.36 2.43 -5.76
CA SER A 30 0.03 1.02 -5.74
C SER A 30 0.49 0.34 -7.03
N GLY A 31 0.83 -0.95 -6.99
CA GLY A 31 1.31 -1.66 -8.18
C GLY A 31 1.57 -3.14 -7.93
N ASN A 32 1.98 -3.87 -8.97
CA ASN A 32 2.15 -5.32 -8.88
C ASN A 32 3.53 -5.74 -8.32
N SER A 33 4.49 -4.82 -8.25
CA SER A 33 5.83 -5.06 -7.72
C SER A 33 6.26 -3.96 -6.76
N LEU A 34 7.07 -4.34 -5.77
CA LEU A 34 7.62 -3.40 -4.79
C LEU A 34 8.42 -2.28 -5.48
N ASN A 35 9.28 -2.63 -6.44
CA ASN A 35 10.12 -1.65 -7.15
C ASN A 35 9.28 -0.61 -7.91
N ALA A 36 8.23 -1.04 -8.62
CA ALA A 36 7.36 -0.11 -9.35
C ALA A 36 6.65 0.86 -8.41
N VAL A 37 6.24 0.39 -7.22
CA VAL A 37 5.59 1.21 -6.19
C VAL A 37 6.56 2.21 -5.58
N LEU A 38 7.80 1.80 -5.28
CA LEU A 38 8.83 2.69 -4.76
C LEU A 38 9.21 3.78 -5.75
N ILE A 39 9.42 3.44 -7.02
CA ILE A 39 9.70 4.41 -8.09
C ILE A 39 8.54 5.41 -8.20
N SER A 40 7.29 4.92 -8.15
CA SER A 40 6.10 5.77 -8.22
C SER A 40 5.97 6.69 -7.00
N ALA A 41 6.33 6.24 -5.81
CA ALA A 41 6.32 7.04 -4.60
C ALA A 41 7.40 8.14 -4.63
N ARG A 42 8.62 7.81 -5.08
CA ARG A 42 9.70 8.80 -5.23
C ARG A 42 9.35 9.87 -6.27
N LYS A 43 8.74 9.50 -7.39
CA LYS A 43 8.23 10.46 -8.39
C LYS A 43 7.18 11.42 -7.82
N ARG A 44 6.54 11.07 -6.71
CA ARG A 44 5.57 11.90 -5.98
C ARG A 44 6.19 12.65 -4.80
N GLY A 45 7.52 12.66 -4.68
CA GLY A 45 8.24 13.38 -3.63
C GLY A 45 8.29 12.67 -2.27
N ILE A 46 7.94 11.38 -2.21
CA ILE A 46 8.02 10.58 -0.98
C ILE A 46 9.24 9.66 -1.05
N GLU A 47 10.32 10.03 -0.36
CA GLU A 47 11.57 9.27 -0.39
C GLU A 47 11.48 7.96 0.41
N ASN A 48 10.87 8.01 1.60
CA ASN A 48 10.75 6.89 2.53
C ASN A 48 9.28 6.52 2.78
N PRO A 49 8.57 5.95 1.79
CA PRO A 49 7.19 5.51 1.97
C PRO A 49 7.12 4.26 2.85
N SER A 50 6.05 4.13 3.63
CA SER A 50 5.70 2.86 4.27
C SER A 50 5.04 1.96 3.24
N VAL A 51 5.58 0.76 3.02
CA VAL A 51 5.11 -0.15 1.95
C VAL A 51 4.66 -1.47 2.54
N PHE A 52 3.55 -2.00 2.03
CA PHE A 52 3.12 -3.36 2.35
C PHE A 52 2.48 -4.03 1.14
N LYS A 53 2.49 -5.37 1.14
CA LYS A 53 1.79 -6.19 0.15
C LYS A 53 0.43 -6.57 0.72
N VAL A 54 -0.63 -6.26 -0.02
CA VAL A 54 -1.99 -6.65 0.35
C VAL A 54 -2.16 -8.14 0.04
N PRO A 55 -2.44 -8.99 1.03
CA PRO A 55 -2.68 -10.41 0.80
C PRO A 55 -4.02 -10.62 0.09
N ASN A 56 -4.15 -11.75 -0.61
CA ASN A 56 -5.47 -12.21 -1.01
C ASN A 56 -6.18 -12.84 0.20
N VAL A 57 -7.15 -12.11 0.75
CA VAL A 57 -7.94 -12.55 1.90
C VAL A 57 -8.77 -13.81 1.61
N ASP A 58 -9.15 -14.04 0.35
CA ASP A 58 -9.90 -15.24 -0.06
C ASP A 58 -9.05 -16.51 0.04
N ASN A 59 -7.72 -16.36 0.03
CA ASN A 59 -6.75 -17.47 0.11
C ASN A 59 -5.93 -17.44 1.41
N LEU A 60 -6.39 -16.70 2.44
CA LEU A 60 -5.73 -16.73 3.74
C LEU A 60 -6.05 -18.06 4.44
N LEU A 61 -5.10 -18.99 4.39
CA LEU A 61 -5.09 -20.14 5.28
C LEU A 61 -4.64 -19.64 6.66
N VAL A 62 -5.58 -19.45 7.56
CA VAL A 62 -5.32 -19.29 9.00
C VAL A 62 -5.44 -20.68 9.63
N GLY A 63 -4.31 -21.20 10.11
CA GLY A 63 -4.24 -22.44 10.89
C GLY A 63 -4.40 -22.16 12.37
#